data_AF-A0AAE7HAR4-F1
#
_entry.id   AF-A0AAE7HAR4-F1
#
_cell.length_a   1.000
_cell.length_b   1.000
_cell.length_c   1.000
_cell.angle_alpha   90.00
_cell.angle_beta   90.00
_cell.angle_gamma   90.00
#
_symmetry.space_group_name_H-M   'P 1'
#
loop_
_entity.id
_entity.type
_entity.pdbx_description
1 polymer ?
#
loop_
_entity_poly.entity_id
_entity_poly.type
_entity_poly.pdbx_seq_one_letter_code
_entity_poly.pdbx_strand_id
1 'polypeptide(L)'
;MKVTEPRLNTLIDNLNTLICEDSLLTRKERETLVLAVAAIGAMKARVGMKKPAIPASSKPKEEKQAPVPDPRFPNARQAWVAEEETLLLDALDGVPNDDIGKHLFWLSEKLGRTPFSVACKIASQRHLTNGWKEQFREVSDKIRLSGLSISEY
;
A
#
# COMPACT_ATOMS: atom_id res chain seq x y z
N MET A 1 20.14 -8.20 -21.59
CA MET A 1 20.73 -6.91 -21.19
C MET A 1 19.98 -6.35 -19.98
N LYS A 2 20.67 -5.79 -18.97
CA LYS A 2 20.01 -5.12 -17.83
C LYS A 2 19.63 -3.67 -18.23
N VAL A 3 18.36 -3.32 -18.06
CA VAL A 3 17.86 -1.95 -18.23
C VAL A 3 18.19 -1.18 -16.95
N THR A 4 19.01 -0.14 -17.07
CA THR A 4 19.45 0.69 -15.94
C THR A 4 19.03 2.13 -16.15
N GLU A 5 18.76 2.84 -15.06
CA GLU A 5 18.29 4.23 -15.11
C GLU A 5 19.25 5.19 -15.86
N PRO A 6 20.58 5.13 -15.68
CA PRO A 6 21.50 5.96 -16.45
C PRO A 6 21.41 5.72 -17.97
N ARG A 7 21.22 4.47 -18.39
CA ARG A 7 21.07 4.12 -19.82
C ARG A 7 19.76 4.64 -20.40
N LEU A 8 18.69 4.67 -19.60
CA LEU A 8 17.41 5.26 -20.01
C LEU A 8 17.49 6.78 -20.13
N ASN A 9 18.23 7.45 -19.24
CA ASN A 9 18.46 8.91 -19.36
C ASN A 9 19.20 9.26 -20.64
N THR A 10 20.35 8.61 -20.90
CA THR A 10 21.11 8.84 -22.13
C THR A 10 20.27 8.55 -23.38
N LEU A 11 19.40 7.54 -23.34
CA LEU A 11 18.50 7.25 -24.45
C LEU A 11 17.45 8.35 -24.66
N ILE A 12 16.83 8.86 -23.60
CA ILE A 12 15.87 9.96 -23.68
C ILE A 12 16.54 11.23 -24.23
N ASP A 13 17.76 11.55 -23.76
CA ASP A 13 18.48 12.75 -24.19
C ASP A 13 18.83 12.67 -25.69
N ASN A 14 19.32 11.53 -26.16
CA ASN A 14 19.62 11.32 -27.59
C ASN A 14 18.36 11.43 -28.47
N LEU A 15 17.24 10.87 -28.02
CA LEU A 15 15.98 10.95 -28.75
C LEU A 15 15.43 12.37 -28.78
N ASN A 16 15.56 13.12 -27.69
CA ASN A 16 15.15 14.53 -27.64
C ASN A 16 16.01 15.41 -28.56
N THR A 17 17.33 15.19 -28.61
CA THR A 17 18.22 15.87 -29.57
C THR A 17 17.76 15.62 -31.01
N LEU A 18 17.48 14.35 -31.35
CA LEU A 18 17.02 13.97 -32.69
C LEU A 18 15.64 14.55 -33.04
N ILE A 19 14.72 14.64 -32.08
CA ILE A 19 13.39 15.26 -32.25
C ILE A 19 13.52 16.77 -32.52
N CYS A 20 14.47 17.43 -31.85
CA CYS A 20 14.74 18.87 -32.00
C CYS A 20 15.52 19.23 -33.26
N GLU A 21 16.17 18.26 -33.91
CA GLU A 21 16.83 18.47 -35.21
C GLU A 21 15.79 18.46 -36.35
N ASP A 22 15.44 19.65 -36.83
CA ASP A 22 14.28 19.86 -37.70
C ASP A 22 14.42 19.31 -39.14
N SER A 23 15.62 18.92 -39.56
CA SER A 23 15.94 18.58 -40.96
C SER A 23 15.99 17.08 -41.29
N LEU A 24 15.90 16.20 -40.29
CA LEU A 24 16.14 14.75 -40.47
C LEU A 24 14.90 13.88 -40.40
N LEU A 25 13.78 14.41 -39.88
CA LEU A 25 12.59 13.62 -39.58
C LEU A 25 11.35 14.20 -40.24
N THR A 26 10.54 13.33 -40.83
CA THR A 26 9.18 13.68 -41.22
C THR A 26 8.31 13.91 -39.98
N ARG A 27 7.23 14.67 -40.14
CA ARG A 27 6.27 14.97 -39.05
C ARG A 27 5.79 13.70 -38.33
N LYS A 28 5.51 12.63 -39.08
CA LYS A 28 5.01 11.37 -38.52
C LYS A 28 6.08 10.62 -37.72
N GLU A 29 7.34 10.69 -38.15
CA GLU A 29 8.46 10.11 -37.42
C GLU A 29 8.71 10.86 -36.12
N ARG A 30 8.60 12.20 -36.14
CA ARG A 30 8.69 13.03 -34.93
C ARG A 30 7.60 12.68 -33.92
N GLU A 31 6.35 12.58 -34.36
CA GLU A 31 5.23 12.17 -33.49
C GLU A 31 5.45 10.77 -32.88
N THR A 32 5.97 9.83 -33.68
CA THR A 32 6.28 8.47 -33.22
C THR A 32 7.41 8.46 -32.19
N LEU A 33 8.45 9.27 -32.40
CA LEU A 33 9.58 9.39 -31.47
C LEU A 33 9.18 10.06 -30.16
N VAL A 34 8.31 11.08 -30.20
CA VAL A 34 7.75 11.70 -28.98
C VAL A 34 6.97 10.67 -28.14
N LEU A 35 6.17 9.81 -28.78
CA LEU A 35 5.48 8.71 -28.09
C LEU A 35 6.46 7.70 -27.49
N ALA A 36 7.53 7.37 -28.21
CA ALA A 36 8.58 6.49 -27.71
C ALA A 36 9.28 7.09 -26.47
N VAL A 37 9.61 8.39 -26.49
CA VAL A 37 10.19 9.10 -25.33
C VAL A 37 9.24 9.06 -24.14
N ALA A 38 7.93 9.26 -24.33
CA ALA A 38 6.95 9.16 -23.26
C ALA A 38 6.88 7.74 -22.66
N ALA A 39 6.90 6.71 -23.51
CA ALA A 39 6.93 5.31 -23.06
C ALA A 39 8.23 4.98 -22.30
N ILE A 40 9.38 5.48 -22.76
CA ILE A 40 10.69 5.30 -22.10
C ILE A 40 10.73 6.05 -20.76
N GLY A 41 10.16 7.26 -20.69
CA GLY A 41 9.99 7.99 -19.43
C GLY A 41 9.14 7.21 -18.41
N ALA A 42 8.04 6.59 -18.86
CA ALA A 42 7.24 5.71 -18.01
C ALA A 42 7.99 4.45 -17.56
N MET A 43 8.83 3.86 -18.43
CA MET A 43 9.71 2.75 -18.06
C MET A 43 10.78 3.17 -17.06
N LYS A 44 11.40 4.35 -17.23
CA LYS A 44 12.37 4.92 -16.27
C LYS A 44 11.76 5.07 -14.89
N ALA A 45 10.56 5.63 -14.79
CA ALA A 45 9.83 5.75 -13.54
C ALA A 45 9.66 4.39 -12.83
N ARG A 46 9.41 3.33 -13.60
CA ARG A 46 9.27 1.95 -13.06
C ARG A 46 10.60 1.30 -12.69
N VAL A 47 11.71 1.64 -13.36
CA VAL A 47 13.06 1.14 -13.04
C VAL A 47 13.60 1.78 -11.76
N GLY A 48 13.33 3.07 -11.53
CA GLY A 48 13.62 3.76 -10.26
C GLY A 48 12.76 3.27 -9.07
N MET A 49 11.67 2.55 -9.35
CA MET A 49 10.71 2.03 -8.35
C MET A 49 10.98 0.58 -7.89
N LYS A 50 12.11 -0.05 -8.24
CA LYS A 50 12.46 -1.39 -7.71
C LYS A 50 13.04 -1.32 -6.27
N LYS A 51 12.18 -0.95 -5.32
CA LYS A 51 11.93 -1.57 -4.00
C LYS A 51 10.60 -0.99 -3.45
N PRO A 52 9.75 -1.79 -2.79
CA PRO A 52 8.44 -2.13 -3.37
C PRO A 52 7.21 -1.42 -2.74
N ALA A 53 6.12 -1.46 -3.51
CA ALA A 53 4.69 -1.39 -3.16
C ALA A 53 4.11 -0.11 -2.50
N ILE A 54 3.24 0.56 -3.29
CA ILE A 54 2.30 1.66 -2.99
C ILE A 54 1.17 1.17 -2.01
N PRO A 55 0.19 1.98 -1.51
CA PRO A 55 -0.06 3.43 -1.68
C PRO A 55 -0.66 4.22 -0.49
N ALA A 56 -0.88 5.52 -0.76
CA ALA A 56 -1.93 6.41 -0.22
C ALA A 56 -1.51 7.40 0.88
N SER A 57 -1.63 8.69 0.51
CA SER A 57 -1.80 9.88 1.33
C SER A 57 -0.83 10.05 2.50
N SER A 58 0.19 10.90 2.35
CA SER A 58 0.97 11.34 3.52
C SER A 58 1.42 12.78 3.38
N LYS A 59 0.90 13.59 4.31
CA LYS A 59 1.51 14.80 4.87
C LYS A 59 3.01 14.56 5.18
N PRO A 60 3.82 15.63 5.30
CA PRO A 60 5.29 15.54 5.26
C PRO A 60 5.90 14.55 6.25
N LYS A 61 6.90 13.81 5.76
CA LYS A 61 7.72 12.82 6.48
C LYS A 61 8.40 13.45 7.70
N GLU A 62 8.08 12.92 8.87
CA GLU A 62 9.04 12.86 9.98
C GLU A 62 9.70 11.48 9.91
N GLU A 63 11.03 11.49 9.75
CA GLU A 63 11.91 10.34 9.75
C GLU A 63 11.93 9.71 11.15
N LYS A 64 11.21 8.61 11.37
CA LYS A 64 11.40 7.78 12.58
C LYS A 64 11.43 6.30 12.23
N GLN A 65 12.55 5.71 12.66
CA GLN A 65 12.96 4.30 12.74
C GLN A 65 11.86 3.25 12.52
N ALA A 66 12.22 2.13 11.87
CA ALA A 66 11.39 0.94 11.76
C ALA A 66 10.74 0.68 13.13
N PRO A 67 9.40 0.81 13.26
CA PRO A 67 8.77 0.73 14.56
C PRO A 67 9.05 -0.64 15.13
N VAL A 68 9.66 -0.70 16.31
CA VAL A 68 9.61 -1.91 17.14
C VAL A 68 8.14 -2.32 17.18
N PRO A 69 7.77 -3.53 16.73
CA PRO A 69 6.40 -3.98 16.82
C PRO A 69 5.92 -3.78 18.24
N ASP A 70 4.79 -3.09 18.40
CA ASP A 70 4.19 -2.86 19.71
C ASP A 70 4.05 -4.24 20.38
N PRO A 71 4.55 -4.43 21.62
CA PRO A 71 4.44 -5.72 22.31
C PRO A 71 3.00 -6.27 22.38
N ARG A 72 2.00 -5.38 22.32
CA ARG A 72 0.56 -5.74 22.31
C ARG A 72 0.09 -6.25 20.95
N PHE A 73 0.81 -5.93 19.88
CA PHE A 73 0.52 -6.33 18.51
C PHE A 73 1.75 -6.96 17.85
N PRO A 74 2.21 -8.14 18.33
CA PRO A 74 3.42 -8.79 17.82
C PRO A 74 3.32 -9.12 16.32
N ASN A 75 2.09 -9.34 15.82
CA ASN A 75 1.82 -9.68 14.43
C ASN A 75 1.48 -8.44 13.58
N ALA A 76 1.63 -7.23 14.13
CA ALA A 76 1.48 -6.01 13.36
C ALA A 76 2.47 -5.98 12.18
N ARG A 77 1.97 -5.64 10.99
CA ARG A 77 2.73 -5.58 9.72
C ARG A 77 3.25 -6.93 9.21
N GLN A 78 2.93 -8.04 9.86
CA GLN A 78 3.19 -9.37 9.34
C GLN A 78 2.14 -9.76 8.29
N ALA A 79 2.51 -10.60 7.33
CA ALA A 79 1.55 -11.17 6.38
C ALA A 79 0.51 -12.01 7.14
N TRP A 80 -0.74 -12.04 6.66
CA TRP A 80 -1.76 -12.93 7.21
C TRP A 80 -1.40 -14.37 6.88
N VAL A 81 -1.39 -15.24 7.89
CA VAL A 81 -1.23 -16.69 7.68
C VAL A 81 -2.59 -17.38 7.58
N ALA A 82 -2.66 -18.54 6.92
CA ALA A 82 -3.91 -19.23 6.64
C ALA A 82 -4.68 -19.59 7.93
N GLU A 83 -3.97 -19.84 9.02
CA GLU A 83 -4.52 -20.16 10.34
C GLU A 83 -5.25 -18.95 10.95
N GLU A 84 -4.65 -17.75 10.85
CA GLU A 84 -5.28 -16.50 11.30
C GLU A 84 -6.52 -16.17 10.47
N GLU A 85 -6.46 -16.43 9.17
CA GLU A 85 -7.59 -16.23 8.26
C GLU A 85 -8.73 -17.20 8.56
N THR A 86 -8.40 -18.46 8.85
CA THR A 86 -9.38 -19.50 9.20
C THR A 86 -10.04 -19.18 10.55
N LEU A 87 -9.25 -18.78 11.56
CA LEU A 87 -9.77 -18.37 12.86
C LEU A 87 -10.69 -17.16 12.74
N LEU A 88 -10.32 -16.17 11.91
CA LEU A 88 -11.15 -15.01 11.65
C LEU A 88 -12.48 -15.39 10.99
N LEU A 89 -12.47 -16.32 10.04
CA LEU A 89 -13.68 -16.79 9.36
C LEU A 89 -14.58 -17.60 10.31
N ASP A 90 -14.00 -18.49 11.10
CA ASP A 90 -14.70 -19.32 12.10
C ASP A 90 -15.34 -18.46 13.19
N ALA A 91 -14.60 -17.50 13.75
CA ALA A 91 -15.12 -16.59 14.76
C ALA A 91 -16.19 -15.61 14.25
N LEU A 92 -16.24 -15.39 12.93
CA LEU A 92 -17.25 -14.58 12.26
C LEU A 92 -18.34 -15.44 11.60
N ASP A 93 -18.33 -16.75 11.81
CA ASP A 93 -19.39 -17.62 11.32
C ASP A 93 -20.65 -17.40 12.16
N GLY A 94 -21.77 -17.13 11.49
CA GLY A 94 -23.02 -16.76 12.16
C GLY A 94 -23.10 -15.35 12.77
N VAL A 95 -22.05 -14.52 12.69
CA VAL A 95 -22.08 -13.12 13.16
C VAL A 95 -22.65 -12.20 12.07
N PRO A 96 -23.74 -11.45 12.33
CA PRO A 96 -24.27 -10.46 11.39
C PRO A 96 -23.28 -9.32 11.13
N ASN A 97 -23.29 -8.77 9.91
CA ASN A 97 -22.38 -7.68 9.51
C ASN A 97 -22.44 -6.46 10.44
N ASP A 98 -23.61 -6.15 10.99
CA ASP A 98 -23.82 -5.03 11.91
C ASP A 98 -23.16 -5.25 13.28
N ASP A 99 -22.95 -6.50 13.68
CA ASP A 99 -22.37 -6.88 14.98
C ASP A 99 -20.86 -7.16 14.91
N ILE A 100 -20.28 -7.31 13.72
CA ILE A 100 -18.85 -7.57 13.52
C ILE A 100 -17.97 -6.55 14.28
N GLY A 101 -18.39 -5.28 14.30
CA GLY A 101 -17.66 -4.22 15.01
C GLY A 101 -17.47 -4.49 16.50
N LYS A 102 -18.41 -5.20 17.15
CA LYS A 102 -18.34 -5.57 18.58
C LYS A 102 -17.28 -6.63 18.83
N HIS A 103 -17.08 -7.54 17.87
CA HIS A 103 -16.12 -8.64 17.97
C HIS A 103 -14.70 -8.24 17.54
N LEU A 104 -14.56 -7.11 16.84
CA LEU A 104 -13.30 -6.67 16.24
C LEU A 104 -12.17 -6.48 17.25
N PHE A 105 -12.45 -5.87 18.41
CA PHE A 105 -11.46 -5.64 19.45
C PHE A 105 -10.98 -6.94 20.09
N TRP A 106 -11.90 -7.85 20.37
CA TRP A 106 -11.59 -9.18 20.88
C TRP A 106 -10.75 -10.00 19.87
N LEU A 107 -11.11 -9.95 18.58
CA LEU A 107 -10.35 -10.60 17.50
C LEU A 107 -8.94 -10.00 17.38
N SER A 108 -8.83 -8.69 17.50
CA SER A 108 -7.56 -7.96 17.46
C SER A 108 -6.62 -8.40 18.58
N GLU A 109 -7.14 -8.57 19.80
CA GLU A 109 -6.38 -9.09 20.93
C GLU A 109 -5.97 -10.56 20.72
N LYS A 110 -6.89 -11.42 20.28
CA LYS A 110 -6.61 -12.84 20.00
C LYS A 110 -5.57 -13.06 18.92
N LEU A 111 -5.59 -12.25 17.86
CA LEU A 111 -4.67 -12.36 16.73
C LEU A 111 -3.36 -11.59 16.96
N GLY A 112 -3.26 -10.77 18.02
CA GLY A 112 -2.11 -9.90 18.25
C GLY A 112 -1.89 -8.92 17.07
N ARG A 113 -2.98 -8.49 16.44
CA ARG A 113 -2.99 -7.56 15.29
C ARG A 113 -3.77 -6.31 15.65
N THR A 114 -3.47 -5.18 15.03
CA THR A 114 -4.20 -3.94 15.32
C THR A 114 -5.68 -4.02 14.91
N PRO A 115 -6.59 -3.34 15.63
CA PRO A 115 -8.02 -3.32 15.30
C PRO A 115 -8.29 -2.95 13.84
N PHE A 116 -7.56 -1.96 13.33
CA PHE A 116 -7.70 -1.52 11.93
C PHE A 116 -7.23 -2.58 10.91
N SER A 117 -6.20 -3.37 11.24
CA SER A 117 -5.72 -4.46 10.37
C SER A 117 -6.78 -5.56 10.24
N VAL A 118 -7.38 -5.94 11.38
CA VAL A 118 -8.50 -6.89 11.41
C VAL A 118 -9.69 -6.34 10.63
N ALA A 119 -10.05 -5.06 10.83
CA ALA A 119 -11.10 -4.39 10.07
C ALA A 119 -10.89 -4.47 8.56
N CYS A 120 -9.65 -4.20 8.10
CA CYS A 120 -9.30 -4.27 6.68
C CYS A 120 -9.50 -5.68 6.11
N LYS A 121 -9.12 -6.70 6.88
CA LYS A 121 -9.27 -8.10 6.47
C LYS A 121 -10.73 -8.52 6.39
N ILE A 122 -11.54 -8.19 7.40
CA ILE A 122 -12.98 -8.50 7.42
C ILE A 122 -13.71 -7.79 6.28
N ALA A 123 -13.43 -6.50 6.07
CA ALA A 123 -14.01 -5.75 4.96
C ALA A 123 -13.70 -6.39 3.60
N SER A 124 -12.51 -6.99 3.45
CA SER A 124 -12.09 -7.70 2.24
C SER A 124 -12.78 -9.05 2.07
N GLN A 125 -13.01 -9.80 3.17
CA GLN A 125 -13.67 -11.12 3.15
C GLN A 125 -15.19 -11.06 3.03
N ARG A 126 -15.83 -10.08 3.66
CA ARG A 126 -17.30 -9.91 3.72
C ARG A 126 -17.82 -8.86 2.74
N HIS A 127 -16.94 -8.29 1.91
CA HIS A 127 -17.28 -7.22 0.95
C HIS A 127 -18.07 -6.06 1.58
N LEU A 128 -17.65 -5.62 2.77
CA LEU A 128 -18.30 -4.53 3.49
C LEU A 128 -18.08 -3.19 2.78
N THR A 129 -18.92 -2.20 3.06
CA THR A 129 -18.85 -0.88 2.43
C THR A 129 -17.49 -0.20 2.67
N ASN A 130 -17.03 0.58 1.68
CA ASN A 130 -15.69 1.18 1.67
C ASN A 130 -15.36 2.05 2.92
N GLY A 131 -16.37 2.58 3.60
CA GLY A 131 -16.22 3.41 4.81
C GLY A 131 -16.22 2.62 6.13
N TRP A 132 -16.65 1.35 6.14
CA TRP A 132 -16.81 0.60 7.38
C TRP A 132 -15.50 0.42 8.14
N LYS A 133 -14.39 0.12 7.46
CA LYS A 133 -13.08 -0.05 8.11
C LYS A 133 -12.49 1.26 8.65
N GLU A 134 -12.85 2.40 8.06
CA GLU A 134 -12.25 3.70 8.37
C GLU A 134 -12.63 4.19 9.77
N GLN A 135 -13.81 3.80 10.28
CA GLN A 135 -14.24 4.11 11.65
C GLN A 135 -13.26 3.55 12.71
N PHE A 136 -12.57 2.45 12.41
CA PHE A 136 -11.62 1.81 13.31
C PHE A 136 -10.21 2.36 13.19
N ARG A 137 -9.93 3.22 12.19
CA ARG A 137 -8.59 3.80 11.99
C ARG A 137 -8.23 4.70 13.16
N GLU A 138 -9.09 5.66 13.47
CA GLU A 138 -8.85 6.61 14.56
C GLU A 138 -8.76 5.91 15.91
N VAL A 139 -9.62 4.92 16.16
CA VAL A 139 -9.61 4.14 17.40
C VAL A 139 -8.33 3.32 17.51
N SER A 140 -7.93 2.63 16.44
CA SER A 140 -6.67 1.88 16.41
C SER A 140 -5.45 2.76 16.61
N ASP A 141 -5.45 3.98 16.05
CA ASP A 141 -4.37 4.94 16.24
C ASP A 141 -4.33 5.47 17.68
N LYS A 142 -5.49 5.74 18.30
CA LYS A 142 -5.57 6.13 19.72
C LYS A 142 -5.07 5.03 20.64
N ILE A 143 -5.41 3.76 20.42
CA ILE A 143 -4.91 2.62 21.21
C ILE A 143 -3.39 2.47 21.10
N ARG A 144 -2.85 2.69 19.89
CA ARG A 144 -1.41 2.67 19.64
C ARG A 144 -0.68 3.83 20.34
N LEU A 145 -1.25 5.03 20.30
CA LEU A 145 -0.63 6.25 20.85
C LEU A 145 -0.79 6.36 22.38
N SER A 146 -1.87 5.84 22.95
CA SER A 146 -2.18 5.94 24.38
C SER A 146 -1.41 4.95 25.25
N GLY A 147 -0.87 3.87 24.68
CA GLY A 147 -0.27 2.78 25.45
C GLY A 147 -1.29 1.92 26.23
N LEU A 148 -2.58 2.21 26.12
CA LEU A 148 -3.68 1.46 26.76
C LEU A 148 -4.00 0.17 26.03
N SER A 149 -4.11 -0.94 26.74
CA SER A 149 -4.54 -2.20 26.15
C SER A 149 -5.94 -2.09 25.52
N ILE A 150 -6.27 -2.98 24.58
CA ILE A 150 -7.58 -2.97 23.93
C ILE A 150 -8.73 -3.10 24.94
N SER A 151 -8.52 -3.84 26.03
CA SER A 151 -9.51 -4.03 27.09
C SER A 151 -9.71 -2.80 27.98
N GLU A 152 -8.81 -1.82 27.91
CA GLU A 152 -8.88 -0.55 28.65
C GLU A 152 -9.51 0.59 27.83
N TYR A 153 -9.85 0.35 26.55
CA TYR A 153 -10.47 1.32 25.63
C TYR A 153 -11.95 1.02 25.40
#